data_AF-A0A554JVZ2-F1
#
_entry.id   AF-A0A554JVZ2-F1
#
_cell.length_a   1.000
_cell.length_b   1.000
_cell.length_c   1.000
_cell.angle_alpha   90.00
_cell.angle_beta   90.00
_cell.angle_gamma   90.00
#
_symmetry.space_group_name_H-M   'P 1'
#
loop_
_entity.id
_entity.type
_entity.pdbx_description
1 polymer ?
#
loop_
_entity_poly.entity_id
_entity_poly.type
_entity_poly.pdbx_seq_one_letter_code
_entity_poly.pdbx_strand_id
1 'polypeptide(L)'
;MGNSLFEVPCGAAFFEWYEKERPTYSQLYQAGKLVDDWSNVKRHCLVQGIGAYWLGQLAGVSFGDSLLMKDIGLIHDARKRIDIRYDRPLRRGEEPLDFTPDEVKRFDSLFRETCKDKSLVYATTPRFLVTAERGGANLLQFLLFFMDDMTKGEEIVTFDERVDEVSARNPNPDPEVEKEL
;
A
#
# COMPACT_ATOMS: atom_id res chain seq x y z
N MET A 1 -31.08 -8.22 20.65
CA MET A 1 -30.89 -6.94 19.93
C MET A 1 -30.26 -7.30 18.61
N GLY A 2 -30.99 -7.14 17.50
CA GLY A 2 -30.48 -7.49 16.18
C GLY A 2 -29.34 -6.53 15.81
N ASN A 3 -28.18 -7.08 15.48
CA ASN A 3 -27.16 -6.35 14.76
C ASN A 3 -27.76 -6.06 13.37
N SER A 4 -28.36 -4.89 13.22
CA SER A 4 -28.54 -4.28 11.90
C SER A 4 -27.15 -4.25 11.28
N LEU A 5 -26.89 -5.16 10.35
CA LEU A 5 -25.75 -5.07 9.45
C LEU A 5 -25.91 -3.73 8.77
N PHE A 6 -25.11 -2.74 9.19
CA PHE A 6 -25.07 -1.43 8.59
C PHE A 6 -25.00 -1.61 7.08
N GLU A 7 -25.92 -0.98 6.35
CA GLU A 7 -25.85 -0.93 4.89
C GLU A 7 -24.53 -0.26 4.53
N VAL A 8 -23.53 -1.06 4.19
CA VAL A 8 -22.29 -0.57 3.60
C VAL A 8 -22.61 -0.32 2.13
N PRO A 9 -22.59 0.94 1.68
CA PRO A 9 -22.87 1.24 0.28
C PRO A 9 -21.82 0.59 -0.62
N CYS A 10 -22.19 0.25 -1.86
CA CYS A 10 -21.28 -0.31 -2.86
C CYS A 10 -20.89 0.73 -3.93
N GLY A 11 -19.85 0.46 -4.71
CA GLY A 11 -19.42 1.32 -5.81
C GLY A 11 -19.02 2.72 -5.32
N ALA A 12 -19.42 3.78 -6.04
CA ALA A 12 -19.05 5.17 -5.71
C ALA A 12 -19.47 5.58 -4.28
N ALA A 13 -20.65 5.16 -3.83
CA ALA A 13 -21.17 5.49 -2.50
C ALA A 13 -20.35 4.86 -1.36
N PHE A 14 -19.65 3.74 -1.61
CA PHE A 14 -18.69 3.16 -0.66
C PHE A 14 -17.58 4.18 -0.33
N PHE A 15 -17.01 4.80 -1.35
CA PHE A 15 -15.86 5.70 -1.22
C PHE A 15 -16.25 6.96 -0.43
N GLU A 16 -17.40 7.55 -0.74
CA GLU A 16 -17.92 8.73 -0.02
C GLU A 16 -18.20 8.43 1.46
N TRP A 17 -18.86 7.30 1.74
CA TRP A 17 -19.10 6.86 3.11
C TRP A 17 -17.78 6.62 3.86
N TYR A 18 -16.83 5.93 3.22
CA TYR A 18 -15.56 5.60 3.83
C TYR A 18 -14.76 6.84 4.20
N GLU A 19 -14.70 7.84 3.32
CA GLU A 19 -13.99 9.09 3.56
C GLU A 19 -14.58 9.89 4.72
N LYS A 20 -15.90 9.86 4.87
CA LYS A 20 -16.61 10.50 5.97
C LYS A 20 -16.32 9.81 7.31
N GLU A 21 -16.37 8.49 7.34
CA GLU A 21 -16.21 7.70 8.57
C GLU A 21 -14.74 7.51 8.98
N ARG A 22 -13.79 7.74 8.07
CA ARG A 22 -12.36 7.55 8.29
C ARG A 22 -11.53 8.78 7.86
N PRO A 23 -11.65 9.91 8.58
CA PRO A 23 -11.04 11.18 8.19
C PRO A 23 -9.51 11.11 8.10
N THR A 24 -8.84 10.28 8.91
CA THR A 24 -7.37 10.16 8.90
C THR A 24 -6.83 9.63 7.56
N TYR A 25 -7.47 8.61 6.95
CA TYR A 25 -7.06 8.12 5.63
C TYR A 25 -7.32 9.15 4.54
N SER A 26 -8.46 9.86 4.62
CA SER A 26 -8.76 10.94 3.69
C SER A 26 -7.72 12.06 3.76
N GLN A 27 -7.33 12.47 4.96
CA GLN A 27 -6.25 13.44 5.19
C GLN A 27 -4.90 12.95 4.65
N LEU A 28 -4.60 11.66 4.82
CA LEU A 28 -3.38 11.04 4.28
C LEU A 28 -3.35 11.09 2.75
N TYR A 29 -4.45 10.72 2.09
CA TYR A 29 -4.56 10.77 0.63
C TYR A 29 -4.48 12.20 0.08
N GLN A 30 -5.09 13.16 0.78
CA GLN A 30 -4.97 14.58 0.44
C GLN A 30 -3.52 15.07 0.59
N ALA A 31 -2.84 14.69 1.68
CA ALA A 31 -1.43 15.03 1.90
C ALA A 31 -0.51 14.38 0.85
N GLY A 32 -0.83 13.17 0.38
CA GLY A 32 -0.15 12.52 -0.74
C GLY A 32 -0.57 13.04 -2.13
N LYS A 33 -1.47 14.03 -2.18
CA LYS A 33 -2.07 14.59 -3.40
C LYS A 33 -2.61 13.50 -4.35
N LEU A 34 -3.29 12.49 -3.82
CA LEU A 34 -3.91 11.40 -4.60
C LEU A 34 -5.27 11.81 -5.18
N VAL A 35 -5.26 12.87 -5.98
CA VAL A 35 -6.42 13.49 -6.64
C VAL A 35 -6.24 13.43 -8.17
N ASP A 36 -7.32 13.69 -8.91
CA ASP A 36 -7.33 13.72 -10.39
C ASP A 36 -6.71 12.45 -10.99
N ASP A 37 -5.61 12.58 -11.74
CA ASP A 37 -4.87 11.48 -12.38
C ASP A 37 -4.31 10.46 -11.38
N TRP A 38 -4.21 10.81 -10.09
CA TRP A 38 -3.76 9.93 -9.00
C TRP A 38 -4.92 9.35 -8.18
N SER A 39 -6.18 9.67 -8.52
CA SER A 39 -7.36 9.11 -7.86
C SER A 39 -7.49 7.60 -8.04
N ASN A 40 -6.83 7.02 -9.04
CA ASN A 40 -6.73 5.57 -9.23
C ASN A 40 -5.93 4.90 -8.11
N VAL A 41 -4.84 5.50 -7.63
CA VAL A 41 -4.04 4.98 -6.51
C VAL A 41 -4.85 4.97 -5.21
N LYS A 42 -5.60 6.06 -4.96
CA LYS A 42 -6.54 6.11 -3.84
C LYS A 42 -7.59 4.99 -3.92
N ARG A 43 -8.20 4.79 -5.10
CA ARG A 43 -9.19 3.72 -5.32
C ARG A 43 -8.58 2.33 -5.15
N HIS A 44 -7.37 2.12 -5.65
CA HIS A 44 -6.57 0.90 -5.46
C HIS A 44 -6.43 0.58 -3.98
N CYS A 45 -5.88 1.49 -3.17
CA CYS A 45 -5.72 1.30 -1.73
C CYS A 45 -7.05 0.98 -1.02
N LEU A 46 -8.15 1.63 -1.40
CA LEU A 46 -9.46 1.41 -0.79
C LEU A 46 -10.01 0.01 -1.07
N VAL A 47 -9.90 -0.47 -2.32
CA VAL A 47 -10.29 -1.83 -2.69
C VAL A 47 -9.36 -2.85 -2.01
N GLN A 48 -8.05 -2.60 -2.04
CA GLN A 48 -7.05 -3.48 -1.44
C GLN A 48 -7.18 -3.60 0.07
N GLY A 49 -7.55 -2.52 0.77
CA GLY A 49 -7.89 -2.58 2.20
C GLY A 49 -9.02 -3.56 2.50
N ILE A 50 -10.11 -3.52 1.72
CA ILE A 50 -11.24 -4.45 1.88
C ILE A 50 -10.81 -5.87 1.54
N GLY A 51 -10.07 -6.05 0.43
CA GLY A 51 -9.54 -7.33 0.01
C GLY A 51 -8.65 -7.96 1.09
N ALA A 52 -7.73 -7.19 1.67
CA ALA A 52 -6.83 -7.61 2.72
C ALA A 52 -7.58 -8.06 4.00
N TYR A 53 -8.64 -7.35 4.39
CA TYR A 53 -9.48 -7.75 5.52
C TYR A 53 -10.08 -9.15 5.29
N TRP A 54 -10.75 -9.34 4.14
CA TRP A 54 -11.44 -10.59 3.85
C TRP A 54 -10.46 -11.74 3.60
N LEU A 55 -9.32 -11.46 2.96
CA LEU A 55 -8.25 -12.44 2.81
C LEU A 55 -7.74 -12.94 4.16
N GLY A 56 -7.51 -12.03 5.11
CA GLY A 56 -7.15 -12.41 6.48
C GLY A 56 -8.20 -13.30 7.14
N GLN A 57 -9.47 -12.92 7.07
CA GLN A 57 -10.58 -13.72 7.62
C GLN A 57 -10.64 -15.12 6.99
N LEU A 58 -10.48 -15.23 5.67
CA LEU A 58 -10.49 -16.51 4.95
C LEU A 58 -9.26 -17.37 5.25
N ALA A 59 -8.10 -16.74 5.48
CA ALA A 59 -6.86 -17.42 5.85
C ALA A 59 -6.81 -17.84 7.33
N GLY A 60 -7.84 -17.51 8.12
CA GLY A 60 -7.92 -17.87 9.54
C GLY A 60 -7.00 -17.06 10.44
N VAL A 61 -6.55 -15.87 10.02
CA VAL A 61 -5.81 -14.96 10.90
C VAL A 61 -6.74 -14.33 11.92
N SER A 62 -6.20 -13.79 13.01
CA SER A 62 -7.03 -13.17 14.04
C SER A 62 -7.83 -11.97 13.49
N PHE A 63 -8.95 -11.65 14.13
CA PHE A 63 -9.72 -10.44 13.77
C PHE A 63 -8.86 -9.17 13.87
N GLY A 64 -8.01 -9.08 14.90
CA GLY A 64 -7.06 -7.99 15.08
C GLY A 64 -6.07 -7.87 13.91
N ASP A 65 -5.49 -9.01 13.49
CA ASP A 65 -4.55 -9.03 12.36
C ASP A 65 -5.24 -8.73 11.04
N SER A 66 -6.50 -9.16 10.86
CA SER A 66 -7.29 -8.82 9.66
C SER A 66 -7.58 -7.32 9.58
N LEU A 67 -7.87 -6.68 10.72
CA LEU A 67 -8.01 -5.22 10.78
C LEU A 67 -6.68 -4.52 10.50
N LEU A 68 -5.57 -5.06 11.00
CA LEU A 68 -4.23 -4.55 10.70
C LEU A 68 -3.92 -4.66 9.21
N MET A 69 -4.16 -5.82 8.59
CA MET A 69 -4.00 -6.03 7.15
C MET A 69 -4.83 -5.05 6.33
N LYS A 70 -6.08 -4.83 6.73
CA LYS A 70 -6.96 -3.82 6.12
C LYS A 70 -6.33 -2.43 6.19
N ASP A 71 -5.87 -2.01 7.36
CA ASP A 71 -5.25 -0.70 7.57
C ASP A 71 -3.95 -0.54 6.73
N ILE A 72 -3.17 -1.60 6.56
CA ILE A 72 -1.99 -1.60 5.66
C ILE A 72 -2.41 -1.50 4.19
N GLY A 73 -3.38 -2.30 3.74
CA GLY A 73 -3.90 -2.24 2.38
C GLY A 73 -4.43 -0.84 2.02
N LEU A 74 -5.00 -0.12 2.99
CA LEU A 74 -5.48 1.25 2.81
C LEU A 74 -4.37 2.29 2.61
N ILE A 75 -3.14 2.02 3.00
CA ILE A 75 -2.08 3.05 3.00
C ILE A 75 -0.82 2.66 2.25
N HIS A 76 -0.69 1.41 1.82
CA HIS A 76 0.56 0.88 1.26
C HIS A 76 1.12 1.73 0.11
N ASP A 77 0.24 2.25 -0.74
CA ASP A 77 0.59 3.07 -1.91
C ASP A 77 0.39 4.58 -1.66
N ALA A 78 0.07 5.01 -0.43
CA ALA A 78 -0.25 6.40 -0.12
C ALA A 78 0.93 7.36 -0.38
N ARG A 79 2.17 6.86 -0.29
CA ARG A 79 3.41 7.62 -0.52
C ARG A 79 3.89 7.57 -1.98
N LYS A 80 3.31 6.72 -2.83
CA LYS A 80 3.79 6.42 -4.19
C LYS A 80 4.08 7.66 -5.03
N ARG A 81 3.22 8.68 -4.94
CA ARG A 81 3.39 9.94 -5.69
C ARG A 81 4.59 10.75 -5.20
N ILE A 82 4.80 10.83 -3.88
CA ILE A 82 5.96 11.49 -3.27
C ILE A 82 7.22 10.75 -3.70
N ASP A 83 7.26 9.43 -3.61
CA ASP A 83 8.44 8.65 -3.96
C ASP A 83 8.84 8.81 -5.45
N ILE A 84 7.85 8.91 -6.34
CA ILE A 84 8.09 9.11 -7.78
C ILE A 84 8.56 10.54 -8.09
N ARG A 85 7.96 11.55 -7.47
CA ARG A 85 8.21 12.96 -7.83
C ARG A 85 9.29 13.63 -7.00
N TYR A 86 9.54 13.12 -5.80
CA TYR A 86 10.44 13.71 -4.81
C TYR A 86 11.74 12.92 -4.64
N ASP A 87 11.65 11.59 -4.50
CA ASP A 87 12.81 10.75 -4.17
C ASP A 87 13.55 10.20 -5.42
N ARG A 88 13.03 10.42 -6.64
CA ARG A 88 13.69 10.01 -7.89
C ARG A 88 14.32 11.19 -8.63
N PRO A 89 15.48 11.00 -9.30
CA PRO A 89 16.03 12.02 -10.18
C PRO A 89 15.03 12.35 -11.28
N LEU A 90 14.69 13.65 -11.42
CA LEU A 90 13.83 14.13 -12.50
C LEU A 90 14.41 13.71 -13.85
N ARG A 91 13.61 13.04 -14.67
CA ARG A 91 13.98 12.77 -16.07
C ARG A 91 13.93 14.06 -16.87
N ARG A 92 14.69 14.12 -17.97
CA ARG A 92 14.74 15.31 -18.83
C ARG A 92 13.33 15.63 -19.36
N GLY A 93 12.77 16.77 -18.96
CA GLY A 93 11.43 17.22 -19.34
C GLY A 93 10.33 16.97 -18.29
N GLU A 94 10.66 16.40 -17.12
CA GLU A 94 9.71 16.31 -16.00
C GLU A 94 9.60 17.65 -15.27
N GLU A 95 8.38 18.01 -14.89
CA GLU A 95 8.11 19.20 -14.08
C GLU A 95 8.70 19.08 -12.66
N PRO A 96 9.08 20.21 -12.05
CA PRO A 96 9.68 20.25 -10.71
C PRO A 96 8.79 19.62 -9.63
N LEU A 97 9.41 19.36 -8.48
CA LEU A 97 8.82 18.82 -7.26
C LEU A 97 7.45 19.47 -6.95
N ASP A 98 6.36 18.72 -7.14
CA ASP A 98 5.01 19.11 -6.69
C ASP A 98 4.82 18.86 -5.18
N PHE A 99 5.90 18.84 -4.41
CA PHE A 99 5.86 18.74 -2.95
C PHE A 99 6.92 19.64 -2.35
N THR A 100 6.48 20.52 -1.46
CA THR A 100 7.36 21.30 -0.58
C THR A 100 7.89 20.40 0.55
N PRO A 101 9.06 20.72 1.13
CA PRO A 101 9.59 19.96 2.27
C PRO A 101 8.63 19.86 3.46
N ASP A 102 7.80 20.88 3.70
CA ASP A 102 6.84 20.87 4.80
C ASP A 102 5.60 20.02 4.49
N GLU A 103 5.17 19.92 3.23
CA GLU A 103 4.16 18.95 2.80
C GLU A 103 4.66 17.51 3.00
N VAL A 104 5.92 17.22 2.65
CA VAL A 104 6.52 15.88 2.87
C VAL A 104 6.58 15.55 4.36
N LYS A 105 7.05 16.48 5.20
CA LYS A 105 7.06 16.29 6.67
C LYS A 105 5.67 16.05 7.23
N ARG A 106 4.67 16.78 6.74
CA ARG A 106 3.27 16.61 7.16
C ARG A 106 2.75 15.24 6.77
N PHE A 107 3.02 14.80 5.54
CA PHE A 107 2.68 13.46 5.08
C PHE A 107 3.33 12.39 5.96
N ASP A 108 4.64 12.49 6.22
CA ASP A 108 5.38 11.53 7.04
C ASP A 108 4.88 11.46 8.49
N SER A 109 4.34 12.55 9.03
CA SER A 109 3.67 12.54 10.34
C SER A 109 2.38 11.73 10.29
N LEU A 110 1.48 12.07 9.35
CA LEU A 110 0.21 11.36 9.16
C LEU A 110 0.42 9.87 8.84
N PHE A 111 1.40 9.57 8.00
CA PHE A 111 1.73 8.21 7.60
C PHE A 111 2.19 7.39 8.81
N ARG A 112 3.03 7.94 9.69
CA ARG A 112 3.48 7.26 10.91
C ARG A 112 2.36 7.07 11.93
N GLU A 113 1.44 8.01 12.03
CA GLU A 113 0.26 7.88 12.90
C GLU A 113 -0.68 6.75 12.43
N THR A 114 -0.77 6.59 11.12
CA THR A 114 -1.65 5.59 10.48
C THR A 114 -0.99 4.21 10.36
N CYS A 115 0.31 4.17 10.08
CA CYS A 115 1.12 2.95 9.95
C CYS A 115 1.94 2.70 11.23
N LYS A 116 1.42 1.87 12.13
CA LYS A 116 2.17 1.46 13.34
C LYS A 116 3.21 0.38 13.09
N ASP A 117 2.99 -0.49 12.09
CA ASP A 117 3.89 -1.58 11.76
C ASP A 117 4.51 -1.41 10.36
N LYS A 118 5.74 -0.87 10.34
CA LYS A 118 6.48 -0.63 9.10
C LYS A 118 6.85 -1.92 8.37
N SER A 119 6.98 -3.05 9.08
CA SER A 119 7.36 -4.33 8.48
C SER A 119 6.26 -4.88 7.56
N LEU A 120 5.01 -4.53 7.83
CA LEU A 120 3.86 -4.92 7.01
C LEU A 120 3.69 -4.02 5.79
N VAL A 121 3.94 -2.71 5.90
CA VAL A 121 3.99 -1.84 4.70
C VAL A 121 5.12 -2.29 3.79
N TYR A 122 6.30 -2.59 4.33
CA TYR A 122 7.41 -3.10 3.55
C TYR A 122 7.04 -4.38 2.76
N ALA A 123 6.17 -5.22 3.32
CA ALA A 123 5.70 -6.45 2.67
C ALA A 123 4.89 -6.21 1.37
N THR A 124 4.39 -4.99 1.15
CA THR A 124 3.69 -4.60 -0.08
C THR A 124 4.61 -4.02 -1.15
N THR A 125 5.93 -4.05 -0.91
CA THR A 125 6.91 -3.50 -1.84
C THR A 125 7.68 -4.63 -2.52
N PRO A 126 8.26 -4.38 -3.71
CA PRO A 126 9.14 -5.33 -4.39
C PRO A 126 10.30 -5.85 -3.51
N ARG A 127 10.72 -5.06 -2.51
CA ARG A 127 11.81 -5.44 -1.60
C ARG A 127 11.45 -6.60 -0.66
N PHE A 128 10.16 -6.85 -0.44
CA PHE A 128 9.66 -7.96 0.37
C PHE A 128 10.23 -9.31 -0.08
N LEU A 129 10.38 -9.51 -1.39
CA LEU A 129 10.86 -10.75 -1.98
C LEU A 129 12.21 -11.19 -1.39
N VAL A 130 13.13 -10.25 -1.18
CA VAL A 130 14.44 -10.54 -0.58
C VAL A 130 14.29 -11.07 0.86
N THR A 131 13.37 -10.49 1.64
CA THR A 131 13.08 -10.95 3.00
C THR A 131 12.40 -12.32 3.00
N ALA A 132 11.51 -12.57 2.04
CA ALA A 132 10.83 -13.85 1.87
C ALA A 132 11.81 -14.98 1.51
N GLU A 133 12.70 -14.75 0.55
CA GLU A 133 13.73 -15.72 0.12
C GLU A 133 14.68 -16.11 1.25
N ARG A 134 15.01 -15.17 2.15
CA ARG A 134 15.85 -15.42 3.33
C ARG A 134 15.10 -16.11 4.48
N GLY A 135 13.81 -16.42 4.33
CA GLY A 135 12.98 -17.06 5.35
C GLY A 135 12.59 -16.14 6.52
N GLY A 136 12.74 -14.82 6.36
CA GLY A 136 12.44 -13.83 7.39
C GLY A 136 10.99 -13.32 7.40
N ALA A 137 10.17 -13.76 6.45
CA ALA A 137 8.79 -13.31 6.28
C ALA A 137 7.79 -14.13 7.10
N ASN A 138 6.83 -13.45 7.72
CA ASN A 138 5.70 -14.07 8.40
C ASN A 138 4.45 -14.18 7.50
N LEU A 139 3.44 -14.92 7.96
CA LEU A 139 2.20 -15.15 7.21
C LEU A 139 1.49 -13.84 6.80
N LEU A 140 1.41 -12.84 7.68
CA LEU A 140 0.73 -11.57 7.36
C LEU A 140 1.44 -10.83 6.24
N GLN A 141 2.77 -10.84 6.24
CA GLN A 141 3.56 -10.22 5.19
C GLN A 141 3.34 -10.92 3.84
N PHE A 142 3.31 -12.26 3.82
CA PHE A 142 2.96 -13.02 2.60
C PHE A 142 1.57 -12.69 2.10
N LEU A 143 0.55 -12.68 2.98
CA LEU A 143 -0.82 -12.38 2.58
C LEU A 143 -0.97 -10.95 2.01
N LEU A 144 -0.28 -9.98 2.59
CA LEU A 144 -0.26 -8.60 2.09
C LEU A 144 0.43 -8.49 0.73
N PHE A 145 1.57 -9.17 0.55
CA PHE A 145 2.25 -9.23 -0.75
C PHE A 145 1.34 -9.86 -1.82
N PHE A 146 0.70 -10.99 -1.50
CA PHE A 146 -0.20 -11.65 -2.45
C PHE A 146 -1.42 -10.78 -2.82
N MET A 147 -1.95 -10.03 -1.85
CA MET A 147 -3.08 -9.14 -2.10
C MET A 147 -2.73 -8.03 -3.10
N ASP A 148 -1.54 -7.42 -2.99
CA ASP A 148 -1.15 -6.29 -3.84
C ASP A 148 -0.59 -6.72 -5.21
N ASP A 149 0.24 -7.77 -5.22
CA ASP A 149 1.13 -8.09 -6.36
C ASP A 149 0.79 -9.39 -7.12
N MET A 150 -0.31 -10.10 -6.80
CA MET A 150 -0.73 -11.29 -7.59
C MET A 150 -1.28 -10.97 -8.98
N THR A 151 -1.36 -9.71 -9.38
CA THR A 151 -1.90 -9.34 -10.69
C THR A 151 -0.88 -8.57 -11.54
N LYS A 152 -0.81 -8.94 -12.82
CA LYS A 152 -0.09 -8.20 -13.86
C LYS A 152 -1.08 -7.70 -14.90
N GLY A 153 -1.59 -6.50 -14.68
CA GLY A 153 -2.74 -6.02 -15.45
C GLY A 153 -3.99 -6.78 -15.02
N GLU A 154 -4.54 -7.62 -15.91
CA GLU A 154 -5.75 -8.41 -15.65
C GLU A 154 -5.46 -9.89 -15.31
N GLU A 155 -4.20 -10.33 -15.46
CA GLU A 155 -3.81 -11.73 -15.26
C GLU A 155 -3.34 -11.99 -13.83
N ILE A 156 -3.81 -13.10 -13.24
CA ILE A 156 -3.24 -13.62 -11.99
C ILE A 156 -1.92 -14.31 -12.34
N VAL A 157 -0.82 -13.88 -11.72
CA VAL A 157 0.54 -14.39 -11.96
C VAL A 157 1.07 -15.15 -10.74
N THR A 158 2.03 -16.03 -11.00
CA THR A 158 2.72 -16.79 -9.95
C THR A 158 3.73 -15.93 -9.19
N PHE A 159 4.15 -16.40 -8.02
CA PHE A 159 5.17 -15.72 -7.21
C PHE A 159 6.50 -15.59 -7.95
N ASP A 160 6.93 -16.66 -8.65
CA ASP A 160 8.18 -16.69 -9.42
C ASP A 160 8.17 -15.66 -10.56
N GLU A 161 7.05 -15.53 -11.28
CA GLU A 161 6.91 -14.53 -12.35
C GLU A 161 7.02 -13.09 -11.82
N ARG A 162 6.60 -12.86 -10.56
CA ARG A 162 6.74 -11.54 -9.93
C ARG A 162 8.17 -11.27 -9.49
N VAL A 163 8.88 -12.28 -8.99
CA VAL A 163 10.32 -12.21 -8.66
C VAL A 163 11.14 -11.83 -9.89
N ASP A 164 10.86 -12.46 -11.03
CA ASP A 164 11.54 -12.16 -12.29
C ASP A 164 11.30 -10.71 -12.74
N GLU A 165 10.07 -10.19 -12.59
CA GLU A 165 9.76 -8.82 -12.96
C GLU A 165 10.44 -7.79 -12.06
N VAL A 166 10.46 -8.02 -10.75
CA VAL A 166 11.17 -7.16 -9.80
C VAL A 166 12.67 -7.15 -10.09
N SER A 167 13.24 -8.33 -10.33
CA SER A 167 14.64 -8.50 -10.71
C SER A 167 14.97 -7.79 -12.03
N ALA A 168 14.09 -7.88 -13.03
CA ALA A 168 14.25 -7.20 -14.31
C ALA A 168 14.14 -5.67 -14.20
N ARG A 169 13.30 -5.16 -13.27
CA ARG A 169 13.13 -3.72 -13.01
C ARG A 169 14.25 -3.13 -12.15
N ASN A 170 14.97 -3.96 -11.40
CA ASN A 170 16.08 -3.55 -10.54
C ASN A 170 17.33 -4.40 -10.78
N PRO A 171 17.96 -4.29 -11.98
CA PRO A 171 19.07 -5.17 -12.37
C PRO A 171 20.35 -4.95 -11.55
N ASN A 172 20.46 -3.85 -10.81
CA ASN A 172 21.55 -3.55 -9.89
C ASN A 172 20.96 -3.13 -8.52
N PRO A 173 20.61 -4.09 -7.64
CA PRO A 173 20.16 -3.77 -6.30
C PRO A 173 21.23 -2.96 -5.55
N ASP A 174 20.80 -1.92 -4.83
CA ASP A 174 21.69 -1.04 -4.09
C ASP A 174 22.35 -1.80 -2.92
N PRO A 175 23.70 -1.93 -2.88
CA PRO A 175 24.40 -2.68 -1.86
C PRO A 175 24.31 -2.05 -0.46
N GLU A 176 23.98 -0.76 -0.33
CA GLU A 176 23.72 -0.15 0.98
C GLU A 176 22.34 -0.59 1.53
N VAL A 177 21.37 -0.81 0.64
CA VAL A 177 20.07 -1.40 1.01
C VAL A 177 20.22 -2.85 1.43
N GLU A 178 21.18 -3.61 0.88
CA GLU A 178 21.50 -4.97 1.34
C GLU A 178 22.11 -5.03 2.74
N LYS A 179 22.78 -3.96 3.19
CA LYS A 179 23.43 -3.89 4.51
C LYS A 179 22.48 -3.50 5.65
N GLU A 180 21.38 -2.82 5.33
CA GLU A 180 20.33 -2.45 6.29
C GLU A 180 19.26 -3.54 6.49
N LEU A 181 19.36 -4.63 5.72
CA LEU A 181 18.53 -5.85 5.78
C LEU A 181 19.20 -6.98 6.57
#